data_AF-A0A9N8Z8U7-F1
#
_entry.id   AF-A0A9N8Z8U7-F1
#
_cell.length_a   1.000
_cell.length_b   1.000
_cell.length_c   1.000
_cell.angle_alpha   90.00
_cell.angle_beta   90.00
_cell.angle_gamma   90.00
#
_symmetry.space_group_name_H-M   'P 1'
#
loop_
_entity.id
_entity.type
_entity.pdbx_description
1 polymer ?
#
loop_
_entity_poly.entity_id
_entity_poly.type
_entity_poly.pdbx_seq_one_letter_code
_entity_poly.pdbx_strand_id
1 'polypeptide(L)'
;MALGNSKSEEIEENLCEFSKEIYGECGILITSEPVESVREYIEKATVKDYARMKSIVTETVTIPAGIVSYGPEKGGQPISRTWENFFKKVELPIVIENNAICLQEDYTICKIGDSLSENQAHLLQKLGYKLALFKLTVTHCYDKTKKETFIF
;
A
#
# COMPACT_ATOMS: atom_id res chain seq x y z
N MET A 1 6.21 -23.03 -18.72
CA MET A 1 6.53 -21.93 -17.77
C MET A 1 8.03 -21.72 -17.77
N ALA A 2 8.51 -20.50 -17.53
CA ALA A 2 9.94 -20.15 -17.68
C ALA A 2 10.90 -20.95 -16.76
N LEU A 3 10.40 -21.48 -15.64
CA LEU A 3 11.19 -22.24 -14.66
C LEU A 3 11.07 -23.77 -14.81
N GLY A 4 10.13 -24.25 -15.64
CA GLY A 4 9.73 -25.66 -15.71
C GLY A 4 8.71 -26.05 -14.64
N ASN A 5 7.76 -26.92 -14.99
CA ASN A 5 6.71 -27.42 -14.09
C ASN A 5 6.86 -28.92 -13.78
N SER A 6 7.85 -29.56 -14.39
CA SER A 6 8.15 -30.97 -14.26
C SER A 6 9.67 -31.15 -14.33
N LYS A 7 10.17 -32.28 -13.83
CA LYS A 7 11.60 -32.59 -13.84
C LYS A 7 12.20 -32.69 -15.25
N SER A 8 11.40 -32.98 -16.26
CA SER A 8 11.83 -33.00 -17.67
C SER A 8 11.89 -31.62 -18.31
N GLU A 9 11.23 -30.63 -17.71
CA GLU A 9 11.13 -29.26 -18.25
C GLU A 9 11.92 -28.24 -17.41
N GLU A 10 12.50 -28.65 -16.28
CA GLU A 10 13.27 -27.74 -15.42
C GLU A 10 14.58 -27.32 -16.07
N ILE A 11 14.88 -26.03 -15.99
CA ILE A 11 16.12 -25.45 -16.53
C ILE A 11 17.30 -25.61 -15.56
N GLU A 12 17.01 -25.89 -14.29
CA GLU A 12 17.95 -26.16 -13.22
C GLU A 12 17.37 -27.25 -12.31
N GLU A 13 18.24 -28.01 -11.64
CA GLU A 13 17.85 -29.16 -10.83
C GLU A 13 16.94 -28.76 -9.66
N ASN A 14 15.80 -29.46 -9.50
CA ASN A 14 14.77 -29.21 -8.48
C ASN A 14 14.10 -27.82 -8.58
N LEU A 15 14.32 -27.05 -9.65
CA LEU A 15 13.66 -25.76 -9.85
C LEU A 15 12.15 -25.92 -10.09
N CYS A 16 11.72 -27.08 -10.59
CA CYS A 16 10.30 -27.38 -10.73
C CYS A 16 9.56 -27.41 -9.37
N GLU A 17 10.26 -27.65 -8.25
CA GLU A 17 9.67 -27.55 -6.91
C GLU A 17 9.45 -26.09 -6.52
N PHE A 18 10.44 -25.21 -6.71
CA PHE A 18 10.28 -23.77 -6.49
C PHE A 18 9.15 -23.17 -7.35
N SER A 19 9.02 -23.62 -8.59
CA SER A 19 7.96 -23.16 -9.51
C SER A 19 6.55 -23.40 -8.95
N LYS A 20 6.33 -24.46 -8.17
CA LYS A 20 5.04 -24.77 -7.54
C LYS A 20 4.70 -23.80 -6.39
N GLU A 21 5.71 -23.20 -5.77
CA GLU A 21 5.56 -22.24 -4.68
C GLU A 21 5.21 -20.82 -5.16
N ILE A 22 5.23 -20.59 -6.47
CA ILE A 22 4.90 -19.30 -7.10
C ILE A 22 3.41 -19.29 -7.43
N TYR A 23 2.62 -18.72 -6.52
CA TYR A 23 1.17 -18.60 -6.69
C TYR A 23 0.64 -17.25 -6.16
N GLY A 24 -0.49 -16.81 -6.70
CA GLY A 24 -1.13 -15.55 -6.32
C GLY A 24 -0.38 -14.30 -6.81
N GLU A 25 -0.54 -13.19 -6.09
CA GLU A 25 0.14 -11.92 -6.36
C GLU A 25 1.59 -11.97 -5.83
N CYS A 26 2.49 -12.57 -6.61
CA CYS A 26 3.89 -12.73 -6.24
C CYS A 26 4.84 -12.22 -7.34
N GLY A 27 6.07 -11.91 -6.95
CA GLY A 27 7.17 -11.55 -7.84
C GLY A 27 8.40 -12.42 -7.57
N ILE A 28 9.30 -12.52 -8.54
CA ILE A 28 10.56 -13.26 -8.41
C ILE A 28 11.70 -12.25 -8.31
N LEU A 29 12.47 -12.34 -7.24
CA LEU A 29 13.73 -11.62 -7.07
C LEU A 29 14.89 -12.56 -7.42
N ILE A 30 15.71 -12.18 -8.40
CA ILE A 30 16.95 -12.89 -8.75
C ILE A 30 18.12 -12.02 -8.30
N THR A 31 19.01 -12.58 -7.48
CA THR A 31 20.15 -11.85 -6.92
C THR A 31 21.32 -12.79 -6.64
N SER A 32 22.54 -12.24 -6.63
CA SER A 32 23.76 -12.91 -6.16
C SER A 32 24.08 -12.58 -4.69
N GLU A 33 23.27 -11.75 -4.05
CA GLU A 33 23.45 -11.37 -2.64
C GLU A 33 23.18 -12.54 -1.68
N PRO A 34 23.86 -12.60 -0.52
CA PRO A 34 23.56 -13.59 0.50
C PRO A 34 22.13 -13.49 1.02
N VAL A 35 21.52 -14.63 1.33
CA VAL A 35 20.14 -14.73 1.85
C VAL A 35 19.90 -13.80 3.04
N GLU A 36 20.84 -13.73 3.98
CA GLU A 36 20.72 -12.86 5.17
C GLU A 36 20.71 -11.37 4.81
N SER A 37 21.54 -10.97 3.84
CA SER A 37 21.57 -9.58 3.34
C SER A 37 20.23 -9.20 2.71
N VAL A 38 19.65 -10.10 1.92
CA VAL A 38 18.34 -9.92 1.31
C VAL A 38 17.23 -9.86 2.38
N ARG A 39 17.30 -10.72 3.40
CA ARG A 39 16.34 -10.74 4.51
C ARG A 39 16.34 -9.40 5.25
N GLU A 40 17.51 -8.95 5.68
CA GLU A 40 17.65 -7.68 6.37
C GLU A 40 17.16 -6.49 5.52
N TYR A 41 17.47 -6.51 4.23
CA TYR A 41 17.02 -5.47 3.31
C TYR A 41 15.50 -5.42 3.21
N ILE A 42 14.84 -6.57 3.04
CA ILE A 42 13.40 -6.65 2.85
C ILE A 42 12.63 -6.32 4.14
N GLU A 43 13.12 -6.75 5.30
CA GLU A 43 12.53 -6.40 6.60
C GLU A 43 12.51 -4.89 6.83
N LYS A 44 13.56 -4.19 6.37
CA LYS A 44 13.68 -2.73 6.45
C LYS A 44 12.92 -2.02 5.31
N ALA A 45 12.69 -2.69 4.18
CA ALA A 45 12.01 -2.14 3.02
C ALA A 45 10.50 -2.02 3.24
N THR A 46 10.10 -0.94 3.91
CA THR A 46 8.70 -0.58 4.09
C THR A 46 8.44 0.77 3.41
N VAL A 47 7.35 0.86 2.65
CA VAL A 47 6.93 2.09 1.98
C VAL A 47 5.53 2.46 2.44
N LYS A 48 5.30 3.74 2.75
CA LYS A 48 3.94 4.23 3.02
C LYS A 48 3.08 4.04 1.78
N ASP A 49 1.86 3.57 1.98
CA ASP A 49 0.88 3.37 0.91
C ASP A 49 -0.52 3.83 1.37
N TYR A 50 -1.42 3.97 0.40
CA TYR A 50 -2.81 4.32 0.67
C TYR A 50 -3.55 3.12 1.24
N ALA A 51 -4.19 3.32 2.39
CA ALA A 51 -5.01 2.29 3.00
C ALA A 51 -6.22 1.97 2.11
N ARG A 52 -6.56 0.68 2.04
CA ARG A 52 -7.67 0.18 1.23
C ARG A 52 -8.92 0.05 2.09
N MET A 53 -10.07 -0.17 1.45
CA MET A 53 -11.29 -0.54 2.18
C MET A 53 -11.01 -1.74 3.08
N LYS A 54 -11.60 -1.73 4.28
CA LYS A 54 -11.45 -2.73 5.34
C LYS A 54 -10.06 -2.81 5.98
N SER A 55 -9.11 -1.96 5.57
CA SER A 55 -7.84 -1.81 6.32
C SER A 55 -8.13 -1.24 7.71
N ILE A 56 -7.41 -1.76 8.71
CA ILE A 56 -7.45 -1.23 10.07
C ILE A 56 -6.65 0.07 10.11
N VAL A 57 -7.27 1.11 10.64
CA VAL A 57 -6.69 2.45 10.74
C VAL A 57 -5.56 2.45 11.77
N THR A 58 -4.38 2.90 11.36
CA THR A 58 -3.16 2.97 12.18
C THR A 58 -2.99 4.29 12.91
N GLU A 59 -3.66 5.35 12.45
CA GLU A 59 -3.63 6.69 13.04
C GLU A 59 -4.93 7.45 12.77
N THR A 60 -5.37 8.29 13.70
CA THR A 60 -6.58 9.12 13.55
C THR A 60 -6.29 10.29 12.61
N VAL A 61 -7.13 10.47 11.58
CA VAL A 61 -7.02 11.59 10.63
C VAL A 61 -8.19 12.55 10.80
N THR A 62 -7.89 13.80 11.15
CA THR A 62 -8.87 14.89 11.27
C THR A 62 -8.45 16.06 10.39
N ILE A 63 -9.40 16.58 9.61
CA ILE A 63 -9.24 17.82 8.85
C ILE A 63 -9.70 18.97 9.76
N PRO A 64 -8.85 19.96 10.04
CA PRO A 64 -9.25 21.10 10.87
C PRO A 64 -10.29 21.97 10.15
N ALA A 65 -11.07 22.71 10.93
CA ALA A 65 -11.94 23.77 10.44
C ALA A 65 -11.14 24.82 9.63
N GLY A 66 -11.80 25.44 8.65
CA GLY A 66 -11.20 26.38 7.71
C GLY A 66 -10.91 25.75 6.35
N ILE A 67 -9.94 26.32 5.62
CA ILE A 67 -9.64 25.92 4.24
C ILE A 67 -9.13 24.48 4.20
N VAL A 68 -9.78 23.64 3.40
CA VAL A 68 -9.37 22.26 3.20
C VAL A 68 -8.13 22.20 2.32
N SER A 69 -7.07 21.61 2.87
CA SER A 69 -5.80 21.38 2.20
C SER A 69 -5.54 19.90 1.99
N TYR A 70 -4.67 19.59 1.04
CA TYR A 70 -4.14 18.25 0.89
C TYR A 70 -3.34 17.82 2.13
N GLY A 71 -3.26 16.53 2.36
CA GLY A 71 -2.44 15.90 3.38
C GLY A 71 -0.93 15.97 3.09
N PRO A 72 -0.12 15.35 3.96
CA PRO A 72 1.34 15.50 3.96
C PRO A 72 2.00 15.02 2.66
N GLU A 73 1.49 13.96 2.03
CA GLU A 73 2.08 13.40 0.80
C GLU A 73 1.89 14.29 -0.43
N LYS A 74 1.05 15.33 -0.32
CA LYS A 74 0.72 16.28 -1.39
C LYS A 74 1.04 17.72 -1.01
N GLY A 75 1.86 17.93 0.03
CA GLY A 75 2.47 19.22 0.34
C GLY A 75 1.57 20.24 1.04
N GLY A 76 0.39 19.87 1.55
CA GLY A 76 -0.39 20.78 2.41
C GLY A 76 -1.10 21.94 1.70
N GLN A 77 -1.11 21.97 0.36
CA GLN A 77 -1.69 23.08 -0.39
C GLN A 77 -3.23 23.03 -0.43
N PRO A 78 -3.92 24.18 -0.58
CA PRO A 78 -5.37 24.23 -0.68
C PRO A 78 -5.91 23.39 -1.83
N ILE A 79 -7.07 22.76 -1.63
CA ILE A 79 -7.71 21.94 -2.65
C ILE A 79 -8.45 22.82 -3.65
N SER A 80 -8.36 22.45 -4.94
CA SER A 80 -9.07 23.12 -6.02
C SER A 80 -10.59 22.98 -5.85
N ARG A 81 -11.33 24.05 -6.20
CA ARG A 81 -12.79 24.07 -6.19
C ARG A 81 -13.44 22.98 -7.06
N THR A 82 -12.73 22.46 -8.06
CA THR A 82 -13.23 21.36 -8.90
C THR A 82 -13.59 20.09 -8.11
N TRP A 83 -13.11 19.96 -6.87
CA TRP A 83 -13.40 18.85 -5.97
C TRP A 83 -14.72 18.97 -5.19
N GLU A 84 -15.45 20.08 -5.31
CA GLU A 84 -16.71 20.30 -4.59
C GLU A 84 -17.72 19.16 -4.80
N ASN A 85 -17.92 18.74 -6.06
CA ASN A 85 -18.83 17.63 -6.39
C ASN A 85 -18.40 16.30 -5.78
N PHE A 86 -17.09 16.07 -5.70
CA PHE A 86 -16.54 14.87 -5.10
C PHE A 86 -16.80 14.84 -3.59
N PHE A 87 -16.52 15.94 -2.88
CA PHE A 87 -16.72 16.04 -1.44
C PHE A 87 -18.19 15.91 -1.04
N LYS A 88 -19.11 16.49 -1.82
CA LYS A 88 -20.55 16.28 -1.62
C LYS A 88 -20.95 14.82 -1.79
N LYS A 89 -20.36 14.10 -2.76
CA LYS A 89 -20.66 12.67 -2.98
C LYS A 89 -20.18 11.78 -1.84
N VAL A 90 -19.06 12.11 -1.20
CA VAL A 90 -18.55 11.40 -0.02
C VAL A 90 -19.08 11.98 1.30
N GLU A 91 -20.11 12.84 1.22
CA GLU A 91 -20.84 13.42 2.36
C GLU A 91 -19.94 14.23 3.32
N LEU A 92 -18.86 14.83 2.80
CA LEU A 92 -18.01 15.73 3.56
C LEU A 92 -18.71 17.10 3.72
N PRO A 93 -18.86 17.65 4.95
CA PRO A 93 -19.63 18.87 5.22
C PRO A 93 -18.86 20.15 4.82
N ILE A 94 -18.66 20.34 3.51
CA ILE A 94 -17.93 21.47 2.96
C ILE A 94 -18.81 22.70 2.71
N VAL A 95 -18.21 23.89 2.85
CA VAL A 95 -18.76 25.20 2.49
C VAL A 95 -17.80 25.91 1.55
N ILE A 96 -18.31 26.68 0.59
CA ILE A 96 -17.48 27.50 -0.29
C ILE A 96 -17.40 28.92 0.25
N GLU A 97 -16.21 29.33 0.68
CA GLU A 97 -15.94 30.69 1.18
C GLU A 97 -14.76 31.29 0.41
N ASN A 98 -14.87 32.54 -0.04
CA ASN A 98 -13.82 33.23 -0.79
C ASN A 98 -13.24 32.43 -1.97
N ASN A 99 -14.11 31.67 -2.66
CA ASN A 99 -13.77 30.80 -3.78
C ASN A 99 -12.85 29.59 -3.40
N ALA A 100 -12.77 29.24 -2.11
CA ALA A 100 -12.07 28.07 -1.58
C ALA A 100 -13.04 27.08 -0.90
N ILE A 101 -12.63 25.81 -0.79
CA ILE A 101 -13.36 24.76 -0.07
C ILE A 101 -12.98 24.84 1.40
N CYS A 102 -13.95 25.03 2.29
CA CYS A 102 -13.76 25.16 3.73
C CYS A 102 -14.62 24.15 4.51
N LEU A 103 -14.22 23.83 5.74
CA LEU A 103 -15.04 23.17 6.75
C LEU A 103 -15.40 24.17 7.86
N GLN A 104 -16.63 24.11 8.37
CA GLN A 104 -17.04 24.97 9.49
C GLN A 104 -16.52 24.47 10.84
N GLU A 105 -16.30 23.18 10.96
CA GLU A 105 -15.83 22.48 12.16
C GLU A 105 -14.82 21.39 11.78
N ASP A 106 -14.07 20.92 12.77
CA ASP A 106 -13.11 19.84 12.57
C ASP A 106 -13.84 18.55 12.14
N TYR A 107 -13.36 17.91 11.08
CA TYR A 107 -13.95 16.69 10.55
C TYR A 107 -12.99 15.51 10.68
N THR A 108 -13.32 14.54 11.54
CA THR A 108 -12.54 13.29 11.66
C THR A 108 -12.94 12.31 10.56
N ILE A 109 -12.01 12.01 9.65
CA ILE A 109 -12.21 11.04 8.57
C ILE A 109 -12.26 9.62 9.15
N CYS A 110 -11.33 9.27 10.02
CA CYS A 110 -11.21 7.94 10.61
C CYS A 110 -10.44 7.99 11.94
N LYS A 111 -10.68 7.03 12.83
CA LYS A 111 -10.00 6.89 14.13
C LYS A 111 -9.17 5.62 14.16
N ILE A 112 -8.07 5.65 14.92
CA ILE A 112 -7.22 4.48 15.15
C ILE A 112 -8.04 3.27 15.62
N GLY A 113 -7.78 2.11 15.00
CA GLY A 113 -8.48 0.85 15.30
C GLY A 113 -9.75 0.60 14.50
N ASP A 114 -10.33 1.62 13.85
CA ASP A 114 -11.52 1.44 13.02
C ASP A 114 -11.18 0.73 11.69
N SER A 115 -12.19 0.14 11.06
CA SER A 115 -12.10 -0.43 9.71
C SER A 115 -12.55 0.59 8.69
N LEU A 116 -11.71 0.88 7.68
CA LEU A 116 -12.03 1.90 6.67
C LEU A 116 -13.20 1.48 5.78
N SER A 117 -14.20 2.35 5.66
CA SER A 117 -15.20 2.28 4.60
C SER A 117 -14.59 2.66 3.24
N GLU A 118 -15.29 2.34 2.15
CA GLU A 118 -14.85 2.67 0.79
C GLU A 118 -14.69 4.19 0.61
N ASN A 119 -15.66 4.97 1.09
CA ASN A 119 -15.62 6.43 1.02
C ASN A 119 -14.44 7.02 1.81
N GLN A 120 -14.15 6.50 3.01
CA GLN A 120 -13.01 6.96 3.81
C GLN A 120 -11.68 6.63 3.13
N ALA A 121 -11.48 5.39 2.67
CA ALA A 121 -10.26 4.99 1.97
C ALA A 121 -10.03 5.84 0.71
N HIS A 122 -11.09 6.08 -0.07
CA HIS A 122 -11.01 6.90 -1.27
C HIS A 122 -10.73 8.38 -0.95
N LEU A 123 -11.37 8.92 0.10
CA LEU A 123 -11.11 10.28 0.57
C LEU A 123 -9.65 10.46 1.01
N LEU A 124 -9.12 9.54 1.84
CA LEU A 124 -7.72 9.55 2.29
C LEU A 124 -6.75 9.50 1.10
N GLN A 125 -7.01 8.63 0.11
CA GLN A 125 -6.21 8.55 -1.10
C GLN A 125 -6.22 9.85 -1.89
N LYS A 126 -7.39 10.47 -2.08
CA LYS A 126 -7.50 11.74 -2.80
C LYS A 126 -6.82 12.88 -2.06
N LEU A 127 -6.95 12.93 -0.74
CA LEU A 127 -6.33 13.94 0.10
C LEU A 127 -4.82 13.75 0.26
N GLY A 128 -4.27 12.55 0.06
CA GLY A 128 -2.83 12.31 0.21
C GLY A 128 -2.43 11.86 1.61
N TYR A 129 -3.29 11.09 2.28
CA TYR A 129 -2.99 10.43 3.54
C TYR A 129 -2.69 8.95 3.31
N LYS A 130 -1.43 8.56 3.50
CA LYS A 130 -0.99 7.17 3.40
C LYS A 130 -0.95 6.53 4.79
N LEU A 131 -2.00 5.79 5.11
CA LEU A 131 -2.18 5.13 6.42
C LEU A 131 -1.80 3.64 6.42
N ALA A 132 -1.38 3.10 5.27
CA ALA A 132 -0.91 1.73 5.16
C ALA A 132 0.60 1.68 4.99
N LEU A 133 1.18 0.52 5.32
CA LEU A 133 2.56 0.19 5.06
C LEU A 133 2.59 -0.97 4.06
N PHE A 134 3.13 -0.71 2.88
CA PHE A 134 3.48 -1.76 1.93
C PHE A 134 4.78 -2.40 2.39
N LYS A 135 4.75 -3.74 2.53
CA LYS A 135 5.89 -4.56 2.88
C LYS A 135 5.96 -5.75 1.93
N LEU A 136 7.16 -6.08 1.49
CA LEU A 136 7.40 -7.33 0.78
C LEU A 136 7.57 -8.45 1.80
N THR A 137 7.02 -9.62 1.50
CA THR A 137 7.26 -10.85 2.25
C THR A 137 7.86 -11.85 1.27
N VAL A 138 9.05 -12.34 1.57
CA VAL A 138 9.65 -13.44 0.82
C VAL A 138 9.21 -14.73 1.50
N THR A 139 8.69 -15.67 0.72
CA THR A 139 8.15 -16.93 1.24
C THR A 139 9.13 -18.09 1.04
N HIS A 140 9.73 -18.17 -0.14
CA HIS A 140 10.64 -19.24 -0.52
C HIS A 140 11.87 -18.70 -1.25
N CYS A 141 12.98 -19.43 -1.14
CA CYS A 141 14.21 -19.16 -1.86
C CYS A 141 14.73 -20.45 -2.49
N TYR A 142 15.16 -20.34 -3.74
CA TYR A 142 15.89 -21.40 -4.44
C TYR A 142 17.37 -21.02 -4.51
N ASP A 143 18.24 -21.85 -3.92
CA ASP A 143 19.69 -21.70 -4.00
C ASP A 143 20.22 -22.51 -5.18
N LYS A 144 20.74 -21.82 -6.20
CA LYS A 144 21.28 -22.46 -7.42
C LYS A 144 22.52 -23.30 -7.15
N THR A 145 23.35 -22.95 -6.17
CA THR A 145 24.58 -23.69 -5.85
C THR A 145 24.25 -25.00 -5.16
N LYS A 146 23.27 -24.98 -4.26
CA LYS A 146 22.81 -26.17 -3.53
C LYS A 146 21.72 -26.95 -4.25
N LYS A 147 21.08 -26.33 -5.24
CA LYS A 147 19.96 -26.89 -6.03
C LYS A 147 18.78 -27.30 -5.14
N GLU A 148 18.49 -26.47 -4.15
CA GLU A 148 17.46 -26.72 -3.15
C GLU A 148 16.54 -25.51 -2.98
N THR A 149 15.29 -25.79 -2.64
CA THR A 149 14.30 -24.78 -2.26
C THR A 149 14.07 -24.87 -0.76
N PHE A 150 14.07 -23.73 -0.08
CA PHE A 150 13.75 -23.64 1.34
C PHE A 150 12.82 -22.47 1.62
N ILE A 151 12.12 -22.55 2.76
CA ILE A 151 11.27 -21.47 3.28
C ILE A 151 12.19 -20.35 3.78
N PHE A 152 11.92 -19.12 3.35
CA PHE A 152 12.76 -17.95 3.61
C PHE A 152 12.64 -17.44 5.05
#